data_AF-A0A8D2MFN0-F1
#
_entry.id   AF-A0A8D2MFN0-F1
#
_cell.length_a   1.000
_cell.length_b   1.000
_cell.length_c   1.000
_cell.angle_alpha   90.00
_cell.angle_beta   90.00
_cell.angle_gamma   90.00
#
_symmetry.space_group_name_H-M   'P 1'
#
loop_
_entity.id
_entity.type
_entity.pdbx_description
1 polymer ?
#
loop_
_entity_poly.entity_id
_entity_poly.type
_entity_poly.pdbx_seq_one_letter_code
_entity_poly.pdbx_strand_id
1 'polypeptide(L)'
;MELMRSSRDGQIEEAIRFSQELEKELKSSQEALVSLEDCNRNLKREQAEMRRKLEEARHAVLNSLGKVKELEARAKEVPHLQIHIQQLESQLQHYRSELERCQLAQQSSPQKQHQEQQSSPEQQQKHQEQHQEQEAAAVPRGTCRVSMAPPGTTDHEEQLCRSVEGQAASDEEEEEEQWPGHRAPQLGHRRRILAKLPCCGSGCDEKMWRKLLSYLETSSTEGKDPVELLGTISPLTEQPELKGHQERKLETSMEEMKGPWVGELQQKVEETEVLKMELQMLETERVRLSLVEEKLLDVLQLLQQLRGLNISKRALGKILLSTLESCCDPQPGKAQLLEVLDTLQQELAACELLHKQPLEQAQSPRSLSNPLVISC
;
A
#
# COMPACT_ATOMS: atom_id res chain seq x y z
N MET A 1 -80.10 8.92 10.03
CA MET A 1 -79.52 9.25 8.70
C MET A 1 -78.37 10.23 8.84
N GLU A 2 -78.58 11.42 9.42
CA GLU A 2 -77.54 12.48 9.48
C GLU A 2 -76.31 12.11 10.31
N LEU A 3 -76.47 11.55 11.51
CA LEU A 3 -75.35 11.07 12.36
C LEU A 3 -74.41 10.07 11.66
N MET A 4 -74.93 9.22 10.76
CA MET A 4 -74.11 8.28 9.99
C MET A 4 -73.34 8.98 8.86
N ARG A 5 -73.85 10.12 8.36
CA ARG A 5 -73.13 10.95 7.39
C ARG A 5 -72.03 11.73 8.09
N SER A 6 -72.34 12.47 9.16
CA SER A 6 -71.33 13.24 9.89
C SER A 6 -70.19 12.38 10.44
N SER A 7 -70.47 11.17 10.94
CA SER A 7 -69.42 10.25 11.41
C SER A 7 -68.53 9.74 10.27
N ARG A 8 -69.10 9.41 9.10
CA ARG A 8 -68.35 8.96 7.92
C ARG A 8 -67.54 10.10 7.31
N ASP A 9 -68.15 11.28 7.21
CA ASP A 9 -67.52 12.44 6.59
C ASP A 9 -66.34 12.93 7.46
N GLY A 10 -66.46 12.87 8.80
CA GLY A 10 -65.33 13.09 9.72
C GLY A 10 -64.19 12.07 9.60
N GLN A 11 -64.49 10.78 9.37
CA GLN A 11 -63.47 9.76 9.07
C GLN A 11 -62.75 10.03 7.74
N ILE A 12 -63.47 10.52 6.73
CA ILE A 12 -62.89 10.91 5.44
C ILE A 12 -61.96 12.12 5.62
N GLU A 13 -62.36 13.14 6.38
CA GLU A 13 -61.50 14.29 6.69
C GLU A 13 -60.24 13.90 7.46
N GLU A 14 -60.34 12.97 8.41
CA GLU A 14 -59.19 12.44 9.14
C GLU A 14 -58.22 11.66 8.24
N ALA A 15 -58.74 10.79 7.37
CA ALA A 15 -57.94 10.08 6.38
C ALA A 15 -57.26 11.02 5.38
N ILE A 16 -57.92 12.11 4.97
CA ILE A 16 -57.32 13.17 4.12
C ILE A 16 -56.18 13.88 4.86
N ARG A 17 -56.38 14.30 6.12
CA ARG A 17 -55.32 14.94 6.91
C ARG A 17 -54.11 14.03 7.09
N PHE A 18 -54.34 12.76 7.42
CA PHE A 18 -53.27 11.76 7.57
C PHE A 18 -52.50 11.54 6.25
N SER A 19 -53.22 11.43 5.13
CA SER A 19 -52.60 11.29 3.80
C SER A 19 -51.76 12.51 3.42
N GLN A 20 -52.24 13.72 3.72
CA GLN A 20 -51.50 14.96 3.50
C GLN A 20 -50.23 15.06 4.36
N GLU A 21 -50.24 14.56 5.59
CA GLU A 21 -49.06 14.56 6.45
C GLU A 21 -48.02 13.54 5.96
N LEU A 22 -48.46 12.33 5.60
CA LEU A 22 -47.58 11.33 4.95
C LEU A 22 -46.97 11.86 3.65
N GLU A 23 -47.72 12.61 2.84
CA GLU A 23 -47.18 13.24 1.64
C GLU A 23 -46.11 14.29 1.92
N LYS A 24 -46.21 15.05 3.02
CA LYS A 24 -45.18 16.02 3.42
C LYS A 24 -43.93 15.30 3.92
N GLU A 25 -44.11 14.30 4.78
CA GLU A 25 -43.01 13.53 5.37
C GLU A 25 -42.24 12.78 4.26
N LEU A 26 -42.94 12.20 3.29
CA LEU A 26 -42.33 11.58 2.12
C LEU A 26 -41.51 12.58 1.29
N LYS A 27 -42.02 13.81 1.08
CA LYS A 27 -41.30 14.87 0.36
C LYS A 27 -40.06 15.32 1.13
N SER A 28 -40.19 15.55 2.44
CA SER A 28 -39.06 15.93 3.31
C SER A 28 -37.98 14.85 3.37
N SER A 29 -38.39 13.58 3.48
CA SER A 29 -37.49 12.43 3.41
C SER A 29 -36.80 12.33 2.05
N GLN A 30 -37.52 12.55 0.94
CA GLN A 30 -36.94 12.54 -0.40
C GLN A 30 -35.93 13.69 -0.62
N GLU A 31 -36.22 14.89 -0.12
CA GLU A 31 -35.27 16.03 -0.13
C GLU A 31 -34.02 15.74 0.71
N ALA A 32 -34.20 15.15 1.90
CA ALA A 32 -33.08 14.72 2.75
C ALA A 32 -32.20 13.66 2.06
N LEU A 33 -32.80 12.66 1.39
CA LEU A 33 -32.09 11.64 0.62
C LEU A 33 -31.25 12.25 -0.51
N VAL A 34 -31.80 13.19 -1.28
CA VAL A 34 -31.03 13.90 -2.33
C VAL A 34 -29.86 14.67 -1.73
N SER A 35 -30.04 15.33 -0.58
CA SER A 35 -28.94 16.04 0.10
C SER A 35 -27.83 15.08 0.57
N LEU A 36 -28.19 13.90 1.06
CA LEU A 36 -27.24 12.85 1.49
C LEU A 36 -26.51 12.20 0.30
N GLU A 37 -27.20 11.99 -0.82
CA GLU A 37 -26.57 11.53 -2.07
C GLU A 37 -25.51 12.52 -2.56
N ASP A 38 -25.81 13.83 -2.55
CA ASP A 38 -24.85 14.86 -2.95
C ASP A 38 -23.68 14.97 -1.96
N CYS A 39 -23.92 14.89 -0.66
CA CYS A 39 -22.85 14.76 0.33
C CYS A 39 -21.98 13.51 0.08
N ASN A 40 -22.56 12.37 -0.27
CA ASN A 40 -21.82 11.14 -0.59
C ASN A 40 -20.99 11.28 -1.88
N ARG A 41 -21.55 11.91 -2.94
CA ARG A 41 -20.82 12.25 -4.18
C ARG A 41 -19.65 13.19 -3.88
N ASN A 42 -19.86 14.19 -3.02
CA ASN A 42 -18.81 15.12 -2.60
C ASN A 42 -17.70 14.41 -1.84
N LEU A 43 -18.04 13.60 -0.83
CA LEU A 43 -17.06 12.83 -0.05
C LEU A 43 -16.24 11.87 -0.93
N LYS A 44 -16.86 11.21 -1.91
CA LYS A 44 -16.15 10.37 -2.90
C LYS A 44 -15.12 11.14 -3.72
N ARG A 45 -15.42 12.39 -4.11
CA ARG A 45 -14.46 13.28 -4.79
C ARG A 45 -13.32 13.69 -3.87
N GLU A 46 -13.61 14.12 -2.65
CA GLU A 46 -12.58 14.48 -1.65
C GLU A 46 -11.67 13.30 -1.30
N GLN A 47 -12.23 12.09 -1.18
CA GLN A 47 -11.46 10.87 -0.94
C GLN A 47 -10.54 10.53 -2.12
N ALA A 48 -10.99 10.72 -3.37
CA ALA A 48 -10.15 10.55 -4.55
C ALA A 48 -9.03 11.61 -4.63
N GLU A 49 -9.35 12.87 -4.30
CA GLU A 49 -8.34 13.94 -4.24
C GLU A 49 -7.31 13.72 -3.13
N MET A 50 -7.73 13.23 -1.96
CA MET A 50 -6.83 12.87 -0.86
C MET A 50 -5.88 11.74 -1.27
N ARG A 51 -6.38 10.67 -1.90
CA ARG A 51 -5.54 9.59 -2.44
C ARG A 51 -4.52 10.11 -3.45
N ARG A 52 -4.93 10.99 -4.38
CA ARG A 52 -4.02 11.63 -5.34
C ARG A 52 -2.91 12.42 -4.64
N LYS A 53 -3.25 13.27 -3.67
CA LYS A 53 -2.28 14.07 -2.90
C LYS A 53 -1.31 13.19 -2.09
N LEU A 54 -1.80 12.07 -1.52
CA LEU A 54 -0.97 11.11 -0.79
C LEU A 54 0.04 10.43 -1.72
N GLU A 55 -0.38 10.01 -2.91
CA GLU A 55 0.53 9.45 -3.90
C GLU A 55 1.53 10.49 -4.43
N GLU A 56 1.11 11.73 -4.70
CA GLU A 56 2.01 12.83 -5.05
C GLU A 56 3.10 13.05 -3.98
N ALA A 57 2.72 13.04 -2.69
CA ALA A 57 3.66 13.14 -1.58
C ALA A 57 4.60 11.92 -1.48
N ARG A 58 4.08 10.71 -1.67
CA ARG A 58 4.86 9.46 -1.69
C ARG A 58 5.93 9.48 -2.79
N HIS A 59 5.56 9.90 -4.01
CA HIS A 59 6.51 10.04 -5.12
C HIS A 59 7.58 11.10 -4.82
N ALA A 60 7.20 12.23 -4.21
CA ALA A 60 8.16 13.26 -3.79
C ALA A 60 9.16 12.74 -2.74
N VAL A 61 8.72 11.93 -1.77
CA VAL A 61 9.58 11.31 -0.74
C VAL A 61 10.51 10.25 -1.35
N LEU A 62 10.03 9.42 -2.28
CA LEU A 62 10.87 8.43 -2.96
C LEU A 62 11.98 9.12 -3.79
N ASN A 63 11.63 10.19 -4.50
CA ASN A 63 12.58 11.00 -5.28
C ASN A 63 13.62 11.69 -4.39
N SER A 64 13.20 12.28 -3.27
CA SER A 64 14.14 12.95 -2.34
C SER A 64 15.06 11.93 -1.64
N LEU A 65 14.54 10.77 -1.24
CA LEU A 65 15.34 9.67 -0.69
C LEU A 65 16.38 9.15 -1.70
N GLY A 66 15.99 9.01 -2.98
CA GLY A 66 16.91 8.70 -4.07
C GLY A 66 18.05 9.72 -4.16
N LYS A 67 17.75 11.02 -4.04
CA LYS A 67 18.76 12.08 -4.04
C LYS A 67 19.65 12.05 -2.80
N VAL A 68 19.10 11.76 -1.62
CA VAL A 68 19.89 11.59 -0.39
C VAL A 68 20.89 10.44 -0.53
N LYS A 69 20.48 9.29 -1.08
CA LYS A 69 21.38 8.15 -1.34
C LYS A 69 22.51 8.50 -2.32
N GLU A 70 22.22 9.27 -3.36
CA GLU A 70 23.26 9.76 -4.30
C GLU A 70 24.25 10.70 -3.59
N LEU A 71 23.76 11.62 -2.75
CA LEU A 71 24.60 12.52 -1.96
C LEU A 71 25.43 11.77 -0.91
N GLU A 72 24.86 10.75 -0.27
CA GLU A 72 25.55 9.88 0.68
C GLU A 72 26.69 9.10 0.01
N ALA A 73 26.47 8.57 -1.21
CA ALA A 73 27.51 7.91 -1.99
C ALA A 73 28.66 8.88 -2.32
N ARG A 74 28.35 10.08 -2.83
CA ARG A 74 29.34 11.14 -3.09
C ARG A 74 30.08 11.57 -1.81
N ALA A 75 29.38 11.67 -0.69
CA ALA A 75 29.99 12.05 0.60
C ALA A 75 30.99 10.99 1.11
N LYS A 76 30.77 9.71 0.82
CA LYS A 76 31.73 8.62 1.13
C LYS A 76 33.01 8.71 0.29
N GLU A 77 32.98 9.28 -0.91
CA GLU A 77 34.16 9.49 -1.75
C GLU A 77 35.04 10.66 -1.26
N VAL A 78 34.46 11.68 -0.61
CA VAL A 78 35.18 12.90 -0.19
C VAL A 78 36.41 12.60 0.69
N PRO A 79 36.35 11.78 1.76
CA PRO A 79 37.54 11.46 2.56
C PRO A 79 38.64 10.76 1.75
N HIS A 80 38.29 9.89 0.81
CA HIS A 80 39.26 9.19 -0.03
C HIS A 80 39.98 10.15 -0.99
N LEU A 81 39.23 11.05 -1.63
CA LEU A 81 39.80 12.11 -2.46
C LEU A 81 40.68 13.05 -1.62
N GLN A 82 40.28 13.38 -0.40
CA GLN A 82 41.03 14.28 0.48
C GLN A 82 42.36 13.65 0.96
N ILE A 83 42.38 12.35 1.26
CA ILE A 83 43.63 11.59 1.52
C ILE A 83 44.54 11.63 0.28
N HIS A 84 43.98 11.43 -0.92
CA HIS A 84 44.76 11.44 -2.16
C HIS A 84 45.37 12.84 -2.44
N ILE A 85 44.60 13.90 -2.23
CA ILE A 85 45.08 15.29 -2.32
C ILE A 85 46.24 15.51 -1.34
N GLN A 86 46.08 15.15 -0.06
CA GLN A 86 47.12 15.34 0.94
C GLN A 86 48.40 14.55 0.62
N GLN A 87 48.27 13.37 0.01
CA GLN A 87 49.42 12.59 -0.44
C GLN A 87 50.12 13.24 -1.64
N LEU A 88 49.39 13.76 -2.63
CA LEU A 88 49.96 14.54 -3.74
C LEU A 88 50.63 15.83 -3.26
N GLU A 89 50.04 16.54 -2.29
CA GLU A 89 50.64 17.72 -1.65
C GLU A 89 51.98 17.38 -0.98
N SER A 90 52.06 16.25 -0.26
CA SER A 90 53.31 15.81 0.37
C SER A 90 54.41 15.48 -0.65
N GLN A 91 54.04 14.87 -1.79
CA GLN A 91 54.97 14.60 -2.89
C GLN A 91 55.46 15.91 -3.53
N LEU A 92 54.56 16.85 -3.81
CA LEU A 92 54.90 18.16 -4.36
C LEU A 92 55.81 18.97 -3.41
N GLN A 93 55.57 18.91 -2.10
CA GLN A 93 56.46 19.51 -1.09
C GLN A 93 57.85 18.84 -1.12
N HIS A 94 57.92 17.51 -1.12
CA HIS A 94 59.18 16.79 -1.21
C HIS A 94 59.99 17.17 -2.46
N TYR A 95 59.35 17.18 -3.65
CA TYR A 95 60.03 17.58 -4.88
C TYR A 95 60.50 19.04 -4.86
N ARG A 96 59.74 19.97 -4.27
CA ARG A 96 60.18 21.37 -4.10
C ARG A 96 61.42 21.47 -3.20
N SER A 97 61.40 20.79 -2.05
CA SER A 97 62.54 20.79 -1.12
C SER A 97 63.79 20.13 -1.69
N GLU A 98 63.66 19.05 -2.48
CA GLU A 98 64.79 18.46 -3.20
C GLU A 98 65.36 19.43 -4.25
N LEU A 99 64.50 20.18 -4.96
CA LEU A 99 64.93 21.19 -5.93
C LEU A 99 65.70 22.35 -5.25
N GLU A 100 65.21 22.82 -4.09
CA GLU A 100 65.90 23.82 -3.26
C GLU A 100 67.25 23.30 -2.72
N ARG A 101 67.31 22.03 -2.28
CA ARG A 101 68.58 21.38 -1.88
C ARG A 101 69.57 21.30 -3.03
N CYS A 102 69.12 20.94 -4.23
CA CYS A 102 69.98 20.92 -5.43
C CYS A 102 70.52 22.32 -5.77
N GLN A 103 69.71 23.38 -5.65
CA GLN A 103 70.14 24.75 -5.89
C GLN A 103 71.17 25.24 -4.84
N LEU A 104 70.94 24.96 -3.55
CA LEU A 104 71.89 25.30 -2.48
C LEU A 104 73.22 24.53 -2.62
N ALA A 105 73.16 23.25 -3.01
CA ALA A 105 74.36 22.47 -3.31
C ALA A 105 75.19 23.09 -4.46
N GLN A 106 74.53 23.60 -5.51
CA GLN A 106 75.19 24.28 -6.63
C GLN A 106 75.82 25.64 -6.23
N GLN A 107 75.21 26.39 -5.31
CA GLN A 107 75.76 27.67 -4.82
C GLN A 107 76.92 27.53 -3.82
N SER A 108 77.05 26.36 -3.18
CA SER A 108 78.06 26.12 -2.12
C SER A 108 79.45 25.68 -2.63
N SER A 109 79.68 25.64 -3.95
CA SER A 109 80.96 25.26 -4.55
C SER A 109 81.87 26.49 -4.74
N PRO A 110 83.06 26.58 -4.10
CA PRO A 110 83.86 27.80 -4.11
C PRO A 110 84.88 27.83 -5.26
N GLN A 111 84.65 28.64 -6.30
CA GLN A 111 85.75 29.00 -7.20
C GLN A 111 85.68 30.44 -7.74
N LYS A 112 86.53 31.27 -7.12
CA LYS A 112 87.35 32.38 -7.67
C LYS A 112 86.76 33.35 -8.69
N GLN A 113 87.02 34.63 -8.40
CA GLN A 113 87.13 35.75 -9.35
C GLN A 113 87.59 35.31 -10.75
N HIS A 114 86.87 35.75 -11.78
CA HIS A 114 87.44 36.63 -12.81
C HIS A 114 86.37 37.60 -13.33
N GLN A 115 86.85 38.70 -13.89
CA GLN A 115 86.13 39.90 -14.27
C GLN A 115 86.01 39.95 -15.79
N GLU A 116 84.82 40.15 -16.35
CA GLU A 116 84.68 40.83 -17.65
C GLU A 116 83.26 41.38 -17.86
N GLN A 117 83.09 42.13 -18.95
CA GLN A 117 82.20 43.30 -19.01
C GLN A 117 80.95 43.10 -19.89
N GLN A 118 79.96 43.97 -19.67
CA GLN A 118 78.97 44.46 -20.64
C GLN A 118 78.12 43.44 -21.44
N SER A 119 76.81 43.40 -21.17
CA SER A 119 75.78 44.10 -21.98
C SER A 119 74.36 43.60 -21.66
N SER A 120 73.36 44.35 -22.12
CA SER A 120 71.92 44.15 -21.92
C SER A 120 71.19 44.71 -23.15
N PRO A 121 69.91 44.44 -23.39
CA PRO A 121 69.18 43.17 -23.38
C PRO A 121 68.68 42.83 -24.80
N GLU A 122 67.88 41.76 -25.00
CA GLU A 122 66.55 41.79 -25.68
C GLU A 122 66.00 40.42 -26.16
N GLN A 123 64.68 40.29 -25.98
CA GLN A 123 63.66 39.67 -26.86
C GLN A 123 63.83 38.26 -27.52
N GLN A 124 63.03 37.32 -26.98
CA GLN A 124 61.83 36.72 -27.63
C GLN A 124 61.97 35.59 -28.68
N GLN A 125 60.91 34.75 -28.75
CA GLN A 125 60.60 33.71 -29.77
C GLN A 125 61.46 32.41 -29.77
N LYS A 126 60.95 31.22 -30.16
CA LYS A 126 59.60 30.61 -30.13
C LYS A 126 59.73 29.11 -30.53
N HIS A 127 59.04 28.19 -29.84
CA HIS A 127 58.74 26.80 -30.27
C HIS A 127 59.97 25.86 -30.44
N GLN A 128 59.90 24.52 -30.43
CA GLN A 128 58.83 23.50 -30.42
C GLN A 128 59.39 22.32 -29.58
N GLU A 129 58.75 21.80 -28.52
CA GLU A 129 57.59 20.88 -28.52
C GLU A 129 57.89 19.50 -29.16
N GLN A 130 57.91 18.42 -28.35
CA GLN A 130 57.07 17.20 -28.45
C GLN A 130 57.62 16.02 -27.62
N HIS A 131 56.72 15.41 -26.82
CA HIS A 131 56.54 13.99 -26.40
C HIS A 131 57.77 13.03 -26.21
N GLN A 132 57.77 12.04 -25.29
CA GLN A 132 56.62 11.36 -24.68
C GLN A 132 56.97 10.65 -23.34
N GLU A 133 55.93 10.43 -22.54
CA GLU A 133 55.82 9.49 -21.41
C GLU A 133 56.05 8.00 -21.87
N GLN A 134 56.19 6.94 -21.04
CA GLN A 134 55.87 6.70 -19.61
C GLN A 134 56.57 5.39 -19.11
N GLU A 135 56.22 4.96 -17.87
CA GLU A 135 56.32 3.60 -17.27
C GLU A 135 57.60 3.05 -16.58
N ALA A 136 57.49 3.00 -15.23
CA ALA A 136 57.46 1.80 -14.36
C ALA A 136 58.71 0.91 -14.11
N ALA A 137 59.17 0.89 -12.84
CA ALA A 137 59.72 -0.23 -12.01
C ALA A 137 60.38 0.37 -10.72
N ALA A 138 60.43 -0.22 -9.52
CA ALA A 138 60.05 -1.55 -9.02
C ALA A 138 59.65 -1.58 -7.51
N VAL A 139 59.11 -2.74 -7.12
CA VAL A 139 58.64 -3.27 -5.81
C VAL A 139 59.87 -3.60 -4.89
N PRO A 140 59.86 -3.63 -3.51
CA PRO A 140 59.05 -4.60 -2.73
C PRO A 140 58.65 -4.37 -1.24
N ARG A 141 57.70 -5.25 -0.84
CA ARG A 141 57.32 -5.78 0.50
C ARG A 141 58.00 -5.23 1.77
N GLY A 142 57.17 -4.93 2.77
CA GLY A 142 57.58 -4.89 4.19
C GLY A 142 56.39 -4.93 5.17
N THR A 143 56.15 -6.07 5.81
CA THR A 143 55.14 -6.22 6.88
C THR A 143 55.61 -5.59 8.19
N CYS A 144 54.74 -4.88 8.92
CA CYS A 144 54.71 -4.94 10.39
C CYS A 144 53.38 -4.51 11.00
N ARG A 145 53.13 -5.00 12.22
CA ARG A 145 51.84 -5.03 12.92
C ARG A 145 52.06 -4.63 14.38
N VAL A 146 51.44 -3.53 14.80
CA VAL A 146 51.25 -3.11 16.22
C VAL A 146 49.90 -2.37 16.24
N SER A 147 48.77 -2.95 16.62
CA SER A 147 48.37 -3.51 17.93
C SER A 147 48.55 -2.53 19.10
N MET A 148 47.55 -1.67 19.33
CA MET A 148 47.06 -1.31 20.66
C MET A 148 45.52 -1.16 20.63
N ALA A 149 44.87 -1.64 21.71
CA ALA A 149 43.44 -1.60 22.01
C ALA A 149 43.27 -1.91 23.52
N PRO A 150 42.06 -1.86 24.13
CA PRO A 150 40.81 -1.16 23.78
C PRO A 150 40.67 0.03 24.80
N PRO A 151 39.61 0.28 25.61
CA PRO A 151 38.16 0.03 25.51
C PRO A 151 37.23 1.23 25.85
N GLY A 152 35.91 1.04 25.69
CA GLY A 152 34.95 1.41 26.74
C GLY A 152 33.84 2.44 26.45
N THR A 153 32.65 1.94 26.07
CA THR A 153 31.30 2.37 26.52
C THR A 153 30.67 3.73 26.12
N THR A 154 29.33 3.75 26.20
CA THR A 154 28.34 4.85 26.02
C THR A 154 28.21 5.40 24.58
N ASP A 155 27.15 5.18 23.80
CA ASP A 155 25.69 5.05 24.05
C ASP A 155 25.01 6.39 24.39
N HIS A 156 24.39 7.04 23.39
CA HIS A 156 23.41 8.13 23.53
C HIS A 156 22.55 8.31 22.25
N GLU A 157 21.24 8.12 22.40
CA GLU A 157 20.16 8.92 21.77
C GLU A 157 19.76 8.66 20.28
N GLU A 158 19.26 7.47 19.99
CA GLU A 158 18.21 7.31 18.96
C GLU A 158 16.82 7.62 19.56
N GLN A 159 16.33 8.85 19.34
CA GLN A 159 15.02 9.27 19.85
C GLN A 159 13.88 8.81 18.93
N LEU A 160 13.16 7.78 19.40
CA LEU A 160 12.04 7.13 18.72
C LEU A 160 10.91 8.11 18.31
N CYS A 161 10.67 8.23 17.01
CA CYS A 161 9.42 8.82 16.50
C CYS A 161 8.25 7.87 16.78
N ARG A 162 7.35 8.27 17.68
CA ARG A 162 6.08 7.57 17.93
C ARG A 162 5.10 7.88 16.81
N SER A 163 4.75 6.88 16.00
CA SER A 163 3.51 6.92 15.23
C SER A 163 2.35 6.60 16.17
N VAL A 164 1.33 7.46 16.20
CA VAL A 164 0.06 7.22 16.88
C VAL A 164 -0.96 6.90 15.81
N GLU A 165 -1.32 5.64 15.67
CA GLU A 165 -2.41 5.22 14.79
C GLU A 165 -3.71 5.30 15.59
N GLY A 166 -4.59 6.22 15.21
CA GLY A 166 -5.85 6.46 15.92
C GLY A 166 -6.87 5.37 15.61
N GLN A 167 -7.35 4.69 16.64
CA GLN A 167 -8.50 3.79 16.52
C GLN A 167 -9.77 4.64 16.31
N ALA A 168 -10.45 4.43 15.18
CA ALA A 168 -11.84 4.83 15.02
C ALA A 168 -12.68 3.54 15.03
N ALA A 169 -13.32 3.26 16.16
CA ALA A 169 -14.31 2.19 16.24
C ALA A 169 -15.58 2.63 15.50
N SER A 170 -15.91 1.96 14.40
CA SER A 170 -17.26 1.98 13.83
C SER A 170 -17.78 0.56 13.91
N ASP A 171 -18.67 0.36 14.86
CA ASP A 171 -19.52 -0.81 15.03
C ASP A 171 -20.62 -0.76 13.96
N GLU A 172 -20.57 -1.65 12.97
CA GLU A 172 -21.73 -1.99 12.14
C GLU A 172 -21.87 -3.51 12.10
N GLU A 173 -23.00 -4.00 12.60
CA GLU A 173 -23.34 -5.43 12.67
C GLU A 173 -23.59 -5.98 11.25
N GLU A 174 -22.68 -6.79 10.71
CA GLU A 174 -22.91 -7.51 9.45
C GLU A 174 -23.72 -8.80 9.68
N GLU A 175 -24.99 -8.77 9.26
CA GLU A 175 -25.91 -9.92 9.28
C GLU A 175 -25.55 -10.91 8.15
N GLU A 176 -24.80 -11.98 8.47
CA GLU A 176 -24.44 -13.04 7.50
C GLU A 176 -25.66 -13.85 7.02
N GLU A 177 -26.29 -13.45 5.90
CA GLU A 177 -27.14 -14.38 5.13
C GLU A 177 -26.28 -15.40 4.37
N GLN A 178 -26.10 -16.57 4.99
CA GLN A 178 -25.43 -17.72 4.40
C GLN A 178 -26.19 -18.29 3.20
N TRP A 179 -25.64 -18.10 2.00
CA TRP A 179 -26.06 -18.82 0.78
C TRP A 179 -25.11 -19.99 0.47
N PRO A 180 -25.50 -21.25 0.76
CA PRO A 180 -24.61 -22.38 0.59
C PRO A 180 -24.54 -22.88 -0.87
N GLY A 181 -23.32 -23.01 -1.36
CA GLY A 181 -22.90 -24.21 -2.11
C GLY A 181 -23.25 -24.29 -3.60
N HIS A 182 -22.20 -24.27 -4.43
CA HIS A 182 -22.28 -24.61 -5.84
C HIS A 182 -22.93 -25.98 -6.12
N ARG A 183 -23.84 -26.01 -7.09
CA ARG A 183 -23.93 -27.12 -8.05
C ARG A 183 -24.29 -26.60 -9.44
N ALA A 184 -23.30 -26.50 -10.31
CA ALA A 184 -23.55 -26.34 -11.74
C ALA A 184 -24.31 -27.57 -12.27
N PRO A 185 -25.20 -27.37 -13.25
CA PRO A 185 -24.80 -27.87 -14.57
C PRO A 185 -25.20 -26.97 -15.75
N GLN A 186 -24.23 -26.82 -16.64
CA GLN A 186 -24.37 -26.84 -18.10
C GLN A 186 -25.13 -25.71 -18.84
N LEU A 187 -24.51 -25.35 -19.96
CA LEU A 187 -24.92 -24.41 -21.00
C LEU A 187 -26.43 -24.21 -21.23
N GLY A 188 -26.78 -22.92 -21.35
CA GLY A 188 -27.70 -22.47 -22.40
C GLY A 188 -28.98 -21.79 -21.92
N HIS A 189 -28.98 -20.45 -21.88
CA HIS A 189 -30.15 -19.61 -22.17
C HIS A 189 -29.82 -18.10 -22.18
N ARG A 190 -28.98 -17.63 -23.11
CA ARG A 190 -28.91 -16.19 -23.42
C ARG A 190 -29.97 -15.83 -24.47
N ARG A 191 -31.24 -15.73 -24.02
CA ARG A 191 -32.40 -15.05 -24.66
C ARG A 191 -33.69 -15.33 -23.86
N ARG A 192 -33.97 -14.51 -22.84
CA ARG A 192 -35.29 -14.41 -22.17
C ARG A 192 -35.65 -12.96 -21.84
N ILE A 193 -35.75 -12.13 -22.88
CA ILE A 193 -36.45 -10.83 -22.82
C ILE A 193 -37.38 -10.75 -24.03
N LEU A 194 -38.42 -11.60 -24.04
CA LEU A 194 -39.53 -11.59 -25.00
C LEU A 194 -40.65 -12.54 -24.53
N ALA A 195 -41.06 -12.39 -23.26
CA ALA A 195 -42.09 -13.22 -22.62
C ALA A 195 -42.88 -12.47 -21.52
N LYS A 196 -43.24 -11.21 -21.79
CA LYS A 196 -44.27 -10.45 -21.04
C LYS A 196 -45.14 -9.60 -21.98
N LEU A 197 -45.74 -10.26 -22.97
CA LEU A 197 -47.03 -9.82 -23.53
C LEU A 197 -48.11 -10.81 -23.03
N PRO A 198 -49.32 -10.35 -22.67
CA PRO A 198 -50.37 -11.23 -22.19
C PRO A 198 -50.88 -12.11 -23.34
N CYS A 199 -50.60 -13.41 -23.27
CA CYS A 199 -51.21 -14.36 -24.17
C CYS A 199 -52.63 -14.69 -23.69
N CYS A 200 -53.63 -14.34 -24.50
CA CYS A 200 -55.00 -14.82 -24.32
C CYS A 200 -55.03 -16.35 -24.47
N GLY A 201 -55.29 -17.06 -23.38
CA GLY A 201 -55.42 -18.52 -23.37
C GLY A 201 -56.77 -19.01 -23.89
N SER A 202 -57.02 -18.89 -25.21
CA SER A 202 -57.99 -19.72 -25.93
C SER A 202 -57.68 -19.66 -27.43
N GLY A 203 -57.95 -20.74 -28.18
CA GLY A 203 -57.45 -20.91 -29.55
C GLY A 203 -58.01 -19.88 -30.53
N CYS A 204 -57.13 -19.13 -31.21
CA CYS A 204 -57.48 -18.37 -32.40
C CYS A 204 -57.89 -19.32 -33.54
N ASP A 205 -59.16 -19.27 -33.94
CA ASP A 205 -59.70 -20.08 -35.04
C ASP A 205 -59.01 -19.73 -36.37
N GLU A 206 -58.36 -20.72 -37.00
CA GLU A 206 -57.71 -20.57 -38.32
C GLU A 206 -58.67 -20.03 -39.41
N LYS A 207 -59.98 -20.22 -39.24
CA LYS A 207 -60.99 -19.71 -40.17
C LYS A 207 -61.02 -18.18 -40.23
N MET A 208 -60.57 -17.48 -39.18
CA MET A 208 -60.47 -16.02 -39.16
C MET A 208 -59.30 -15.54 -40.03
N TRP A 209 -58.13 -16.17 -39.89
CA TRP A 209 -56.93 -15.84 -40.67
C TRP A 209 -57.12 -16.12 -42.17
N ARG A 210 -57.74 -17.26 -42.52
CA ARG A 210 -58.10 -17.55 -43.93
C ARG A 210 -59.08 -16.54 -44.52
N LYS A 211 -60.04 -16.02 -43.73
CA LYS A 211 -60.92 -14.92 -44.17
C LYS A 211 -60.13 -13.63 -44.44
N LEU A 212 -59.23 -13.23 -43.54
CA LEU A 212 -58.44 -12.00 -43.73
C LEU A 212 -57.53 -12.07 -44.96
N LEU A 213 -56.91 -13.22 -45.23
CA LEU A 213 -56.15 -13.44 -46.47
C LEU A 213 -57.03 -13.31 -47.71
N SER A 214 -58.24 -13.91 -47.71
CA SER A 214 -59.15 -13.79 -48.85
C SER A 214 -59.64 -12.36 -49.14
N TYR A 215 -59.66 -11.46 -48.15
CA TYR A 215 -59.95 -10.03 -48.41
C TYR A 215 -58.77 -9.33 -49.11
N LEU A 216 -57.53 -9.67 -48.76
CA LEU A 216 -56.32 -9.08 -49.33
C LEU A 216 -56.07 -9.56 -50.78
N GLU A 217 -56.42 -10.79 -51.12
CA GLU A 217 -56.30 -11.32 -52.48
C GLU A 217 -57.33 -10.71 -53.46
N THR A 218 -58.43 -10.13 -52.97
CA THR A 218 -59.48 -9.54 -53.82
C THR A 218 -59.30 -8.06 -54.15
N SER A 219 -58.26 -7.38 -53.67
CA SER A 219 -58.04 -5.94 -53.89
C SER A 219 -56.86 -5.62 -54.83
N SER A 220 -56.70 -6.39 -55.91
CA SER A 220 -55.72 -6.10 -56.97
C SER A 220 -56.31 -6.25 -58.38
N THR A 221 -57.21 -5.33 -58.73
CA THR A 221 -57.60 -5.05 -60.12
C THR A 221 -57.73 -3.55 -60.34
N GLU A 222 -56.60 -2.88 -60.57
CA GLU A 222 -56.49 -1.79 -61.54
C GLU A 222 -55.00 -1.52 -61.84
N GLY A 223 -54.66 -1.34 -63.11
CA GLY A 223 -53.29 -1.51 -63.60
C GLY A 223 -52.39 -0.27 -63.49
N LYS A 224 -51.09 -0.50 -63.36
CA LYS A 224 -49.99 0.40 -63.76
C LYS A 224 -48.71 -0.40 -64.01
N ASP A 225 -47.84 0.14 -64.86
CA ASP A 225 -46.74 -0.60 -65.49
C ASP A 225 -45.62 -1.05 -64.52
N PRO A 226 -44.95 -2.21 -64.77
CA PRO A 226 -43.90 -2.73 -63.88
C PRO A 226 -42.56 -1.96 -63.90
N VAL A 227 -42.37 -1.03 -64.84
CA VAL A 227 -41.03 -0.52 -65.20
C VAL A 227 -40.56 0.67 -64.34
N GLU A 228 -41.46 1.53 -63.87
CA GLU A 228 -41.06 2.69 -63.03
C GLU A 228 -40.67 2.30 -61.60
N LEU A 229 -41.24 1.22 -61.05
CA LEU A 229 -40.93 0.77 -59.68
C LEU A 229 -39.46 0.33 -59.53
N LEU A 230 -38.84 -0.19 -60.59
CA LEU A 230 -37.48 -0.71 -60.53
C LEU A 230 -36.41 0.39 -60.36
N GLY A 231 -36.68 1.62 -60.84
CA GLY A 231 -35.76 2.76 -60.70
C GLY A 231 -35.71 3.35 -59.29
N THR A 232 -36.81 3.25 -58.54
CA THR A 232 -36.94 3.83 -57.18
C THR A 232 -36.42 2.89 -56.09
N ILE A 233 -36.23 1.60 -56.38
CA ILE A 233 -35.74 0.61 -55.41
C ILE A 233 -34.23 0.73 -55.18
N SER A 234 -33.44 1.11 -56.20
CA SER A 234 -31.97 1.20 -56.07
C SER A 234 -31.51 2.19 -54.99
N PRO A 235 -31.96 3.46 -54.94
CA PRO A 235 -31.48 4.42 -53.93
C PRO A 235 -31.90 4.07 -52.49
N LEU A 236 -33.00 3.33 -52.33
CA LEU A 236 -33.48 2.85 -51.03
C LEU A 236 -32.74 1.60 -50.53
N THR A 237 -32.01 0.89 -51.40
CA THR A 237 -31.22 -0.29 -51.03
C THR A 237 -29.84 0.10 -50.49
N GLU A 238 -29.25 1.19 -50.98
CA GLU A 238 -27.94 1.68 -50.52
C GLU A 238 -27.97 2.27 -49.09
N GLN A 239 -29.11 2.83 -48.65
CA GLN A 239 -29.23 3.45 -47.33
C GLN A 239 -29.12 2.45 -46.14
N PRO A 240 -29.81 1.28 -46.13
CA PRO A 240 -29.61 0.27 -45.09
C PRO A 240 -28.22 -0.39 -45.19
N GLU A 241 -27.62 -0.48 -46.38
CA GLU A 241 -26.24 -0.98 -46.52
C GLU A 241 -25.23 -0.04 -45.85
N LEU A 242 -25.31 1.27 -46.07
CA LEU A 242 -24.45 2.26 -45.39
C LEU A 242 -24.63 2.23 -43.87
N LYS A 243 -25.87 2.05 -43.39
CA LYS A 243 -26.15 1.90 -41.96
C LYS A 243 -25.54 0.61 -41.40
N GLY A 244 -25.68 -0.51 -42.10
CA GLY A 244 -25.05 -1.78 -41.74
C GLY A 244 -23.51 -1.72 -41.73
N HIS A 245 -22.89 -0.93 -42.60
CA HIS A 245 -21.44 -0.68 -42.55
C HIS A 245 -21.03 0.16 -41.32
N GLN A 246 -21.85 1.13 -40.92
CA GLN A 246 -21.62 1.92 -39.71
C GLN A 246 -21.79 1.07 -38.44
N GLU A 247 -22.82 0.22 -38.38
CA GLU A 247 -23.04 -0.74 -37.29
C GLU A 247 -21.88 -1.75 -37.18
N ARG A 248 -21.45 -2.36 -38.31
CA ARG A 248 -20.28 -3.26 -38.33
C ARG A 248 -18.99 -2.57 -37.88
N LYS A 249 -18.80 -1.28 -38.23
CA LYS A 249 -17.63 -0.51 -37.79
C LYS A 249 -17.65 -0.25 -36.27
N LEU A 250 -18.82 0.03 -35.71
CA LEU A 250 -19.00 0.16 -34.26
C LEU A 250 -18.83 -1.18 -33.53
N GLU A 251 -19.35 -2.27 -34.10
CA GLU A 251 -19.21 -3.63 -33.57
C GLU A 251 -17.74 -4.07 -33.56
N THR A 252 -16.99 -3.81 -34.64
CA THR A 252 -15.54 -4.06 -34.70
C THR A 252 -14.79 -3.23 -33.66
N SER A 253 -15.09 -1.92 -33.54
CA SER A 253 -14.45 -1.04 -32.55
C SER A 253 -14.75 -1.45 -31.10
N MET A 254 -15.94 -1.98 -30.83
CA MET A 254 -16.31 -2.52 -29.52
C MET A 254 -15.56 -3.84 -29.21
N GLU A 255 -15.40 -4.71 -30.20
CA GLU A 255 -14.66 -5.97 -30.05
C GLU A 255 -13.13 -5.74 -29.93
N GLU A 256 -12.58 -4.73 -30.62
CA GLU A 256 -11.20 -4.26 -30.45
C GLU A 256 -10.95 -3.75 -29.02
N MET A 257 -11.87 -2.96 -28.45
CA MET A 257 -11.75 -2.45 -27.08
C MET A 257 -11.95 -3.53 -26.01
N LYS A 258 -12.75 -4.56 -26.30
CA LYS A 258 -13.06 -5.65 -25.36
C LYS A 258 -11.82 -6.49 -24.99
N GLY A 259 -10.85 -6.65 -25.89
CA GLY A 259 -9.61 -7.39 -25.63
C GLY A 259 -8.82 -6.84 -24.42
N PRO A 260 -8.39 -5.55 -24.47
CA PRO A 260 -7.74 -4.88 -23.34
C PRO A 260 -8.53 -4.96 -22.03
N TRP A 261 -9.84 -4.72 -22.05
CA TRP A 261 -10.68 -4.74 -20.85
C TRP A 261 -10.80 -6.13 -20.23
N VAL A 262 -10.82 -7.19 -21.03
CA VAL A 262 -10.75 -8.59 -20.54
C VAL A 262 -9.37 -8.88 -19.93
N GLY A 263 -8.29 -8.34 -20.50
CA GLY A 263 -6.94 -8.43 -19.93
C GLY A 263 -6.81 -7.71 -18.59
N GLU A 264 -7.30 -6.48 -18.49
CA GLU A 264 -7.34 -5.71 -17.23
C GLU A 264 -8.18 -6.41 -16.17
N LEU A 265 -9.34 -6.97 -16.54
CA LEU A 265 -10.19 -7.72 -15.61
C LEU A 265 -9.51 -9.01 -15.12
N GLN A 266 -8.82 -9.74 -16.01
CA GLN A 266 -8.04 -10.92 -15.65
C GLN A 266 -6.89 -10.58 -14.71
N GLN A 267 -6.13 -9.51 -15.00
CA GLN A 267 -5.10 -9.00 -14.11
C GLN A 267 -5.67 -8.61 -12.74
N LYS A 268 -6.85 -7.98 -12.69
CA LYS A 268 -7.51 -7.62 -11.43
C LYS A 268 -7.92 -8.85 -10.63
N VAL A 269 -8.36 -9.93 -11.27
CA VAL A 269 -8.63 -11.21 -10.58
C VAL A 269 -7.34 -11.75 -9.95
N GLU A 270 -6.25 -11.84 -10.70
CA GLU A 270 -4.94 -12.30 -10.21
C GLU A 270 -4.42 -11.44 -9.05
N GLU A 271 -4.52 -10.11 -9.15
CA GLU A 271 -4.20 -9.19 -8.05
C GLU A 271 -5.07 -9.46 -6.80
N THR A 272 -6.37 -9.72 -6.95
CA THR A 272 -7.24 -10.05 -5.81
C THR A 272 -6.94 -11.42 -5.20
N GLU A 273 -6.49 -12.40 -5.98
CA GLU A 273 -6.05 -13.70 -5.47
C GLU A 273 -4.77 -13.59 -4.63
N VAL A 274 -3.81 -12.77 -5.08
CA VAL A 274 -2.59 -12.46 -4.31
C VAL A 274 -2.94 -11.73 -3.01
N LEU A 275 -3.75 -10.66 -3.07
CA LEU A 275 -4.19 -9.92 -1.88
C LEU A 275 -4.98 -10.81 -0.89
N LYS A 276 -5.74 -11.78 -1.38
CA LYS A 276 -6.43 -12.76 -0.54
C LYS A 276 -5.46 -13.69 0.19
N MET A 277 -4.38 -14.12 -0.46
CA MET A 277 -3.31 -14.89 0.19
C MET A 277 -2.57 -14.05 1.24
N GLU A 278 -2.23 -12.80 0.92
CA GLU A 278 -1.60 -11.86 1.86
C GLU A 278 -2.49 -11.62 3.09
N LEU A 279 -3.79 -11.39 2.90
CA LEU A 279 -4.76 -11.23 3.98
C LEU A 279 -4.85 -12.48 4.86
N GLN A 280 -4.86 -13.68 4.26
CA GLN A 280 -4.84 -14.94 5.00
C GLN A 280 -3.55 -15.08 5.85
N MET A 281 -2.39 -14.70 5.30
CA MET A 281 -1.12 -14.69 6.04
C MET A 281 -1.15 -13.68 7.20
N LEU A 282 -1.64 -12.47 6.97
CA LEU A 282 -1.78 -11.43 8.00
C LEU A 282 -2.75 -11.87 9.11
N GLU A 283 -3.84 -12.55 8.78
CA GLU A 283 -4.76 -13.13 9.77
C GLU A 283 -4.08 -14.20 10.63
N THR A 284 -3.28 -15.10 10.02
CA THR A 284 -2.52 -16.09 10.78
C THR A 284 -1.46 -15.46 11.69
N GLU A 285 -0.78 -14.40 11.24
CA GLU A 285 0.18 -13.66 12.06
C GLU A 285 -0.50 -12.84 13.16
N ARG A 286 -1.69 -12.26 12.90
CA ARG A 286 -2.50 -11.59 13.93
C ARG A 286 -2.84 -12.55 15.06
N VAL A 287 -3.38 -13.74 14.74
CA VAL A 287 -3.71 -14.77 15.75
C VAL A 287 -2.45 -15.21 16.51
N ARG A 288 -1.34 -15.43 15.81
CA ARG A 288 -0.05 -15.80 16.43
C ARG A 288 0.47 -14.70 17.37
N LEU A 289 0.33 -13.43 17.01
CA LEU A 289 0.73 -12.30 17.83
C LEU A 289 -0.20 -12.11 19.04
N SER A 290 -1.51 -12.22 18.88
CA SER A 290 -2.47 -12.17 20.00
C SER A 290 -2.19 -13.26 21.05
N LEU A 291 -1.85 -14.48 20.63
CA LEU A 291 -1.46 -15.55 21.56
C LEU A 291 -0.13 -15.25 22.28
N VAL A 292 0.84 -14.63 21.60
CA VAL A 292 2.08 -14.17 22.24
C VAL A 292 1.82 -13.02 23.23
N GLU A 293 0.90 -12.11 22.91
CA GLU A 293 0.47 -11.01 23.79
C GLU A 293 -0.21 -11.53 25.06
N GLU A 294 -1.17 -12.46 24.94
CA GLU A 294 -1.81 -13.14 26.07
C GLU A 294 -0.77 -13.79 27.00
N LYS A 295 0.20 -14.51 26.43
CA LYS A 295 1.27 -15.16 27.19
C LYS A 295 2.24 -14.18 27.84
N LEU A 296 2.51 -13.06 27.20
CA LEU A 296 3.30 -11.97 27.81
C LEU A 296 2.54 -11.32 28.98
N LEU A 297 1.22 -11.13 28.87
CA LEU A 297 0.39 -10.61 29.96
C LEU A 297 0.39 -11.56 31.17
N ASP A 298 0.20 -12.86 30.94
CA ASP A 298 0.29 -13.90 31.98
C ASP A 298 1.65 -13.88 32.70
N VAL A 299 2.75 -13.88 31.94
CA VAL A 299 4.11 -13.84 32.47
C VAL A 299 4.35 -12.54 33.26
N LEU A 300 3.89 -11.39 32.75
CA LEU A 300 4.01 -10.10 33.44
C LEU A 300 3.19 -10.08 34.75
N GLN A 301 2.00 -10.66 34.77
CA GLN A 301 1.16 -10.78 35.97
C GLN A 301 1.85 -11.64 37.04
N LEU A 302 2.39 -12.80 36.66
CA LEU A 302 3.15 -13.68 37.57
C LEU A 302 4.42 -12.98 38.10
N LEU A 303 5.15 -12.26 37.24
CA LEU A 303 6.32 -11.46 37.64
C LEU A 303 5.94 -10.31 38.59
N GLN A 304 4.79 -9.67 38.38
CA GLN A 304 4.28 -8.61 39.26
C GLN A 304 3.91 -9.16 40.64
N GLN A 305 3.29 -10.35 40.71
CA GLN A 305 3.03 -11.04 41.97
C GLN A 305 4.33 -11.42 42.69
N LEU A 306 5.31 -12.01 41.99
CA LEU A 306 6.63 -12.33 42.55
C LEU A 306 7.41 -11.09 43.03
N ARG A 307 7.25 -9.95 42.36
CA ARG A 307 7.79 -8.66 42.80
C ARG A 307 7.15 -8.21 44.11
N GLY A 308 5.84 -8.38 44.28
CA GLY A 308 5.15 -8.12 45.55
C GLY A 308 5.67 -8.99 46.71
N LEU A 309 6.12 -10.21 46.41
CA LEU A 309 6.71 -11.15 47.37
C LEU A 309 8.23 -10.96 47.58
N ASN A 310 8.86 -9.96 46.96
CA ASN A 310 10.30 -9.67 47.06
C ASN A 310 11.22 -10.88 46.81
N ILE A 311 10.97 -11.62 45.72
CA ILE A 311 11.80 -12.79 45.33
C ILE A 311 13.30 -12.43 45.23
N SER A 312 14.17 -13.30 45.77
CA SER A 312 15.62 -13.10 45.70
C SER A 312 16.15 -13.21 44.27
N LYS A 313 17.17 -12.40 43.93
CA LYS A 313 17.85 -12.46 42.61
C LYS A 313 18.35 -13.86 42.24
N ARG A 314 18.76 -14.66 43.24
CA ARG A 314 19.18 -16.06 43.06
C ARG A 314 18.02 -16.98 42.65
N ALA A 315 16.84 -16.80 43.26
CA ALA A 315 15.67 -17.61 42.92
C ALA A 315 15.12 -17.26 41.53
N LEU A 316 15.03 -15.97 41.20
CA LEU A 316 14.64 -15.53 39.85
C LEU A 316 15.65 -16.01 38.78
N GLY A 317 16.95 -15.94 39.06
CA GLY A 317 17.98 -16.49 38.18
C GLY A 317 17.86 -18.01 37.98
N LYS A 318 17.45 -18.77 39.02
CA LYS A 318 17.18 -20.21 38.88
C LYS A 318 16.00 -20.49 37.96
N ILE A 319 14.89 -19.75 38.10
CA ILE A 319 13.70 -19.88 37.24
C ILE A 319 14.07 -19.65 35.78
N LEU A 320 14.76 -18.54 35.48
CA LEU A 320 15.19 -18.21 34.11
C LEU A 320 16.15 -19.24 33.51
N LEU A 321 17.11 -19.75 34.30
CA LEU A 321 18.02 -20.80 33.84
C LEU A 321 17.29 -22.13 33.59
N SER A 322 16.34 -22.51 34.45
CA SER A 322 15.55 -23.75 34.29
C SER A 322 14.64 -23.67 33.05
N THR A 323 14.05 -22.49 32.80
CA THR A 323 13.30 -22.20 31.57
C THR A 323 14.17 -22.38 30.33
N LEU A 324 15.34 -21.74 30.30
CA LEU A 324 16.24 -21.79 29.15
C LEU A 324 16.80 -23.20 28.90
N GLU A 325 17.15 -23.93 29.96
CA GLU A 325 17.63 -25.33 29.91
C GLU A 325 16.55 -26.27 29.36
N SER A 326 15.27 -26.06 29.73
CA SER A 326 14.13 -26.80 29.19
C SER A 326 13.84 -26.50 27.71
N CYS A 327 14.26 -25.32 27.21
CA CYS A 327 14.07 -24.90 25.81
C CYS A 327 15.25 -25.28 24.89
N CYS A 328 16.23 -26.05 25.37
CA CYS A 328 17.47 -26.34 24.62
C CYS A 328 17.36 -27.39 23.49
N ASP A 329 16.20 -28.02 23.26
CA ASP A 329 15.99 -28.94 22.13
C ASP A 329 15.15 -28.29 21.00
N PRO A 330 15.78 -27.68 19.98
CA PRO A 330 15.07 -26.94 18.93
C PRO A 330 14.38 -27.89 17.95
N GLN A 331 13.14 -28.25 18.22
CA GLN A 331 12.29 -28.98 17.29
C GLN A 331 11.92 -28.08 16.07
N PRO A 332 12.36 -28.42 14.85
CA PRO A 332 12.17 -27.55 13.69
C PRO A 332 10.70 -27.49 13.29
N GLY A 333 10.07 -26.33 13.50
CA GLY A 333 8.68 -26.07 13.10
C GLY A 333 7.76 -25.55 14.22
N LYS A 334 8.21 -25.54 15.48
CA LYS A 334 7.49 -24.83 16.56
C LYS A 334 7.85 -23.34 16.58
N ALA A 335 6.90 -22.51 17.02
CA ALA A 335 7.15 -21.10 17.30
C ALA A 335 8.01 -20.96 18.56
N GLN A 336 9.33 -20.94 18.41
CA GLN A 336 10.32 -20.94 19.49
C GLN A 336 10.04 -19.90 20.60
N LEU A 337 9.54 -18.72 20.23
CA LEU A 337 9.15 -17.68 21.18
C LEU A 337 7.98 -18.10 22.09
N LEU A 338 6.96 -18.75 21.52
CA LEU A 338 5.77 -19.19 22.27
C LEU A 338 6.14 -20.32 23.24
N GLU A 339 6.96 -21.26 22.80
CA GLU A 339 7.46 -22.37 23.63
C GLU A 339 8.30 -21.86 24.82
N VAL A 340 9.14 -20.84 24.61
CA VAL A 340 9.88 -20.17 25.70
C VAL A 340 8.92 -19.45 26.66
N LEU A 341 7.87 -18.79 26.17
CA LEU A 341 6.89 -18.10 27.01
C LEU A 341 6.01 -19.07 27.81
N ASP A 342 5.53 -20.15 27.20
CA ASP A 342 4.79 -21.22 27.88
C ASP A 342 5.62 -21.86 29.00
N THR A 343 6.89 -22.18 28.69
CA THR A 343 7.81 -22.77 29.68
C THR A 343 8.11 -21.78 30.81
N LEU A 344 8.29 -20.49 30.49
CA LEU A 344 8.50 -19.44 31.50
C LEU A 344 7.25 -19.25 32.38
N GLN A 345 6.05 -19.24 31.78
CA GLN A 345 4.78 -19.17 32.50
C GLN A 345 4.64 -20.36 33.46
N GLN A 346 4.97 -21.57 33.01
CA GLN A 346 4.91 -22.79 33.82
C GLN A 346 5.91 -22.76 34.98
N GLU A 347 7.17 -22.38 34.76
CA GLU A 347 8.19 -22.26 35.80
C GLU A 347 7.89 -21.13 36.81
N LEU A 348 7.33 -20.01 36.33
CA LEU A 348 6.87 -18.92 37.20
C LEU A 348 5.67 -19.35 38.05
N ALA A 349 4.66 -19.99 37.45
CA ALA A 349 3.48 -20.49 38.17
C ALA A 349 3.86 -21.58 39.18
N ALA A 350 4.75 -22.50 38.83
CA ALA A 350 5.26 -23.55 39.71
C ALA A 350 6.10 -23.02 40.91
N CYS A 351 6.41 -21.71 40.93
CA CYS A 351 7.10 -21.10 42.06
C CYS A 351 6.24 -21.18 43.34
N GLU A 352 6.68 -22.00 44.30
CA GLU A 352 6.00 -22.22 45.59
C GLU A 352 5.66 -20.95 46.37
N LEU A 353 6.32 -19.82 46.07
CA LEU A 353 6.06 -18.54 46.73
C LEU A 353 4.70 -17.94 46.33
N LEU A 354 4.25 -18.14 45.09
CA LEU A 354 2.93 -17.66 44.61
C LEU A 354 1.77 -18.41 45.27
N HIS A 355 1.98 -19.66 45.66
CA HIS A 355 0.97 -20.53 46.25
C HIS A 355 0.76 -20.34 47.77
N LYS A 356 1.41 -19.37 48.42
CA LYS A 356 1.49 -19.25 49.89
C LYS A 356 0.54 -18.25 50.56
N GLN A 357 -0.49 -17.74 49.87
CA GLN A 357 -1.60 -17.00 50.51
C GLN A 357 -2.85 -17.90 50.61
N PRO A 358 -3.57 -17.90 51.76
CA PRO A 358 -4.07 -16.66 52.36
C PRO A 358 -4.01 -16.58 53.90
N LEU A 359 -3.46 -15.48 54.47
CA LEU A 359 -3.96 -14.93 55.74
C LEU A 359 -3.58 -13.45 55.94
N GLU A 360 -4.45 -12.76 56.68
CA GLU A 360 -4.30 -11.46 57.36
C GLU A 360 -4.04 -10.16 56.57
N GLN A 361 -5.13 -9.39 56.46
CA GLN A 361 -5.12 -7.94 56.46
C GLN A 361 -4.22 -7.36 57.56
N ALA A 362 -3.25 -6.53 57.19
CA ALA A 362 -2.64 -5.55 58.06
C ALA A 362 -2.81 -4.14 57.44
N GLN A 363 -3.09 -3.16 58.28
CA GLN A 363 -3.63 -1.85 57.87
C GLN A 363 -2.51 -0.87 57.42
N SER A 364 -2.72 -0.24 56.25
CA SER A 364 -2.46 1.18 55.88
C SER A 364 -1.38 2.01 56.63
N PRO A 365 -0.63 2.95 55.97
CA PRO A 365 -1.26 3.97 55.12
C PRO A 365 -0.46 4.60 53.95
N ARG A 366 -1.16 5.49 53.24
CA ARG A 366 -0.70 6.55 52.31
C ARG A 366 -0.19 6.17 50.91
N SER A 367 -1.11 6.33 49.97
CA SER A 367 -1.03 7.38 48.94
C SER A 367 0.24 7.46 48.09
N LEU A 368 0.24 6.73 46.96
CA LEU A 368 0.64 7.31 45.69
C LEU A 368 -0.47 7.07 44.67
N SER A 369 -1.26 8.12 44.41
CA SER A 369 -2.17 8.21 43.28
C SER A 369 -1.37 8.18 41.97
N ASN A 370 -1.59 7.16 41.16
CA ASN A 370 -1.29 7.19 39.72
C ASN A 370 -2.22 6.20 39.03
N PRO A 371 -3.43 6.61 38.63
CA PRO A 371 -4.26 5.79 37.77
C PRO A 371 -3.68 5.86 36.36
N LEU A 372 -3.06 4.78 35.90
CA LEU A 372 -2.76 4.56 34.48
C LEU A 372 -4.07 4.28 33.74
N VAL A 373 -4.90 5.31 33.60
CA VAL A 373 -5.98 5.34 32.62
C VAL A 373 -5.33 5.61 31.27
N ILE A 374 -5.07 4.53 30.54
CA ILE A 374 -4.90 4.63 29.09
C ILE A 374 -6.32 4.55 28.52
N SER A 375 -6.90 5.72 28.26
CA SER A 375 -8.04 5.83 27.33
C SER A 375 -7.49 5.72 25.92
N CYS A 376 -8.25 5.05 25.04
CA CYS A 376 -8.19 5.29 23.60
C CYS A 376 -8.49 6.78 23.30
#